data_AF-A0A1L9QL46-F1
#
_entry.id   AF-A0A1L9QL46-F1
#
_cell.length_a   1.000
_cell.length_b   1.000
_cell.length_c   1.000
_cell.angle_alpha   90.00
_cell.angle_beta   90.00
_cell.angle_gamma   90.00
#
_symmetry.space_group_name_H-M   'P 1'
#
loop_
_entity.id
_entity.type
_entity.pdbx_description
1 polymer ?
#
loop_
_entity_poly.entity_id
_entity_poly.type
_entity_poly.pdbx_seq_one_letter_code
_entity_poly.pdbx_strand_id
1 'polypeptide(L)' 'MNYRYSLLIQWSEEDKLYLVTLPEFAQLAMQPCSYGHSYEEAIANAQEAIAGYLEYCQEEGLTPPSPSSVAA' A
#
# COMPACT_ATOMS: atom_id res chain seq x y z
N MET A 1 9.77 -4.48 -8.94
CA MET A 1 9.26 -5.62 -8.14
C MET A 1 7.81 -5.87 -8.51
N ASN A 2 7.32 -7.12 -8.50
CA ASN A 2 5.92 -7.45 -8.82
C ASN A 2 5.18 -7.88 -7.55
N TYR A 3 4.71 -6.90 -6.78
CA TYR A 3 3.89 -7.15 -5.59
C TYR A 3 2.44 -7.41 -6.00
N ARG A 4 1.80 -8.40 -5.36
CA ARG A 4 0.42 -8.81 -5.68
C ARG A 4 -0.60 -8.27 -4.68
N TYR A 5 -0.25 -7.24 -3.92
CA TYR A 5 -1.13 -6.64 -2.92
C TYR A 5 -2.15 -5.72 -3.58
N SER A 6 -3.33 -5.65 -2.97
CA SER A 6 -4.42 -4.80 -3.43
C SER A 6 -4.10 -3.34 -3.11
N LEU A 7 -4.32 -2.45 -4.06
CA LEU A 7 -4.15 -1.01 -3.91
C LEU A 7 -5.53 -0.35 -4.03
N LEU A 8 -6.03 0.22 -2.93
CA LEU A 8 -7.25 1.02 -2.93
C LEU A 8 -6.86 2.49 -3.04
N ILE A 9 -7.09 3.09 -4.22
CA ILE A 9 -6.75 4.48 -4.50
C ILE A 9 -8.02 5.33 -4.49
N GLN A 10 -8.06 6.35 -3.65
CA GLN A 10 -9.21 7.24 -3.49
C GLN A 10 -8.78 8.70 -3.58
N TRP A 11 -9.60 9.54 -4.22
CA TRP A 11 -9.39 10.98 -4.24
C TRP A 11 -9.86 11.62 -2.93
N SER A 12 -8.98 12.38 -2.28
CA SER A 12 -9.34 13.25 -1.16
C SER A 12 -9.64 14.65 -1.67
N GLU A 13 -10.88 15.13 -1.47
CA GLU A 13 -11.23 16.52 -1.80
C GLU A 13 -10.56 17.53 -0.85
N GLU A 14 -10.29 17.14 0.40
CA GLU A 14 -9.65 17.99 1.41
C GLU A 14 -8.19 18.24 1.08
N ASP A 15 -7.43 17.18 0.80
CA ASP A 15 -6.00 17.24 0.52
C ASP A 15 -5.69 17.51 -0.97
N LYS A 16 -6.67 17.30 -1.86
CA LYS A 16 -6.49 17.32 -3.33
C LYS A 16 -5.41 16.35 -3.80
N LEU A 17 -5.42 15.15 -3.20
CA LEU A 17 -4.46 14.08 -3.46
C LEU A 17 -5.18 12.76 -3.64
N TYR A 18 -4.57 11.86 -4.40
CA TYR A 18 -4.91 10.44 -4.37
C TYR A 18 -4.28 9.80 -3.15
N LEU A 19 -5.10 9.33 -2.23
CA LEU A 19 -4.69 8.56 -1.07
C LEU A 19 -4.71 7.08 -1.42
N VAL A 20 -3.70 6.35 -0.95
CA VAL A 20 -3.56 4.92 -1.20
C VAL A 20 -3.67 4.16 0.10
N THR A 21 -4.56 3.18 0.11
CA THR A 21 -4.75 2.25 1.22
C THR A 21 -4.39 0.85 0.77
N LEU A 22 -3.63 0.15 1.61
CA LEU A 22 -3.29 -1.27 1.46
C LEU A 22 -4.11 -2.08 2.47
N PRO A 23 -5.28 -2.63 2.09
CA PRO A 23 -6.17 -3.28 3.05
C PRO A 23 -5.50 -4.47 3.74
N GLU A 24 -4.66 -5.23 3.03
CA GLU A 24 -3.88 -6.33 3.62
C GLU A 24 -2.90 -5.87 4.72
N PHE A 25 -2.48 -4.61 4.69
CA PHE A 25 -1.53 -4.02 5.64
C PHE A 25 -2.23 -3.18 6.73
N ALA A 26 -3.56 -3.10 6.75
CA ALA A 26 -4.29 -2.22 7.67
C ALA A 26 -4.10 -2.56 9.16
N GLN A 27 -3.68 -3.79 9.48
CA GLN A 27 -3.32 -4.22 10.84
C GLN A 27 -1.84 -4.04 11.17
N LEU A 28 -0.99 -3.83 10.16
CA LEU A 28 0.46 -3.71 10.30
C LEU A 28 0.93 -2.25 10.27
N ALA A 29 0.28 -1.42 9.45
CA ALA A 29 0.67 -0.04 9.23
C ALA A 29 -0.54 0.89 9.25
N MET A 30 -0.31 2.13 9.68
CA MET A 30 -1.31 3.20 9.59
C MET A 30 -1.67 3.46 8.13
N GLN A 31 -2.95 3.74 7.89
CA GLN A 31 -3.51 4.01 6.57
C GLN A 31 -4.07 5.45 6.54
N PRO A 32 -4.06 6.15 5.40
CA PRO A 32 -3.50 5.72 4.11
C PRO A 32 -1.97 5.56 4.17
N CYS A 33 -1.45 4.51 3.54
CA CYS A 33 -0.02 4.20 3.57
C CYS A 33 0.81 5.12 2.68
N SER A 34 0.16 5.75 1.69
CA SER A 34 0.82 6.63 0.74
C SER A 34 -0.17 7.60 0.08
N TYR A 35 0.37 8.57 -0.64
CA TYR A 35 -0.40 9.55 -1.41
C TYR A 35 0.33 9.95 -2.69
N GLY A 36 -0.37 10.58 -3.62
CA GLY A 36 0.23 11.21 -4.80
C GLY A 36 -0.71 12.16 -5.51
N HIS A 37 -0.15 13.06 -6.31
CA HIS A 37 -0.90 14.03 -7.11
C HIS A 37 -1.55 13.42 -8.36
N SER A 38 -1.07 12.24 -8.78
CA SER A 38 -1.58 11.47 -9.92
C SER A 38 -1.62 9.99 -9.55
N TYR A 39 -2.39 9.20 -10.31
CA TYR A 39 -2.43 7.74 -10.12
C TYR A 39 -1.04 7.10 -10.19
N GLU A 40 -0.22 7.49 -11.16
CA GLU A 40 1.13 6.94 -11.33
C GLU A 40 2.04 7.21 -10.13
N GLU A 41 2.02 8.45 -9.62
CA GLU A 41 2.77 8.85 -8.43
C GLU A 41 2.28 8.11 -7.19
N ALA A 42 0.97 8.04 -7.00
CA ALA A 42 0.36 7.33 -5.88
C ALA A 42 0.72 5.84 -5.89
N ILE A 43 0.71 5.20 -7.07
CA ILE A 43 1.11 3.80 -7.24
C ILE A 43 2.60 3.62 -6.95
N ALA A 44 3.46 4.48 -7.47
CA ALA A 44 4.91 4.41 -7.25
C ALA A 44 5.24 4.51 -5.76
N ASN A 45 4.70 5.53 -5.09
CA ASN A 45 4.92 5.74 -3.66
C ASN A 45 4.36 4.58 -2.82
N ALA A 46 3.23 3.98 -3.23
CA ALA A 46 2.69 2.80 -2.55
C ALA A 46 3.56 1.54 -2.76
N GLN A 47 4.17 1.36 -3.93
CA GLN A 47 5.11 0.26 -4.16
C GLN A 47 6.37 0.38 -3.29
N GLU A 48 6.87 1.59 -3.10
CA GLU A 48 7.96 1.87 -2.16
C GLU A 48 7.54 1.57 -0.71
N ALA A 49 6.34 1.99 -0.32
CA ALA A 49 5.80 1.69 1.01
C ALA A 49 5.66 0.17 1.25
N ILE A 50 5.17 -0.59 0.27
CA ILE A 50 5.12 -2.06 0.35
C ILE A 50 6.52 -2.65 0.58
N ALA A 51 7.53 -2.18 -0.16
CA ALA A 51 8.89 -2.65 0.01
C ALA A 51 9.40 -2.40 1.44
N GLY A 52 9.18 -1.20 1.99
CA GLY A 52 9.52 -0.87 3.36
C GLY A 52 8.78 -1.71 4.40
N TYR A 53 7.50 -2.00 4.22
CA TYR A 53 6.76 -2.86 5.15
C TYR A 53 7.24 -4.31 5.12
N LEU A 54 7.59 -4.84 3.95
CA LEU A 54 8.14 -6.18 3.84
C LEU A 54 9.52 -6.29 4.49
N GLU A 55 10.36 -5.27 4.31
CA GLU A 55 11.67 -5.19 4.95
C GLU A 55 11.52 -5.11 6.48
N TYR A 56 10.63 -4.25 6.99
CA TYR A 56 10.28 -4.19 8.41
C TYR A 56 9.80 -5.54 8.95
N CYS A 57 8.91 -6.24 8.24
CA CYS A 57 8.49 -7.59 8.64
C CYS A 57 9.67 -8.56 8.71
N GLN A 58 10.61 -8.47 7.78
CA GLN A 58 11.78 -9.33 7.76
C GLN A 58 12.71 -9.06 8.94
N GLU A 59 12.97 -7.78 9.25
CA GLU A 59 13.85 -7.38 10.36
C GLU A 59 13.28 -7.77 11.73
N GLU A 60 11.97 -7.61 11.91
CA GLU A 60 11.28 -7.90 13.18
C GLU A 60 10.87 -9.37 13.31
N GLY A 61 11.11 -10.20 12.30
CA GLY A 61 10.68 -11.60 12.26
C GLY A 61 9.16 -11.78 12.22
N LEU A 62 8.43 -10.77 11.73
CA LEU A 62 6.99 -10.81 11.56
C LEU A 62 6.63 -11.52 10.25
N THR A 63 5.48 -12.20 10.23
CA THR A 63 4.95 -12.78 8.99
C THR A 63 4.27 -11.68 8.17
N PRO A 64 4.71 -11.42 6.93
CA PRO A 64 4.07 -10.40 6.10
C PRO A 64 2.63 -10.82 5.75
N PRO A 65 1.73 -9.85 5.53
CA PRO A 65 0.36 -10.17 5.15
C PRO A 65 0.34 -10.88 3.80
N SER A 66 -0.66 -11.75 3.62
CA SER A 66 -0.86 -12.46 2.35
C SER A 66 -1.68 -11.61 1.38
N PRO A 67 -1.29 -11.52 0.10
CA PRO A 67 -2.04 -10.76 -0.89
C PRO A 67 -3.43 -11.35 -1.12
N SER A 68 -4.43 -10.48 -1.26
CA SER A 68 -5.76 -10.90 -1.68
C SER A 68 -5.78 -11.16 -3.20
N SER A 69 -6.40 -12.25 -3.62
CA SER A 69 -6.59 -12.56 -5.05
C SER A 69 -8.05 -12.88 -5.32
N VAL A 70 -8.53 -12.48 -6.50
CA VAL A 70 -9.89 -12.75 -6.98
C VAL A 70 -9.78 -13.64 -8.19
N ALA A 71 -10.58 -14.72 -8.23
CA ALA A 71 -10.71 -15.55 -9.43
C ALA A 71 -11.59 -14.83 -10.46
N ALA A 72 -11.14 -14.83 -11.73
CA ALA A 72 -11.88 -14.26 -12.85
C ALA A 72 -12.94 -15.21 -13.39
#